data_AF-A0A502FG03-F1
#
_entry.id   AF-A0A502FG03-F1
#
_cell.length_a   1.000
_cell.length_b   1.000
_cell.length_c   1.000
_cell.angle_alpha   90.00
_cell.angle_beta   90.00
_cell.angle_gamma   90.00
#
_symmetry.space_group_name_H-M   'P 1'
#
loop_
_entity.id
_entity.type
_entity.pdbx_description
1 polymer ?
#
loop_
_entity_poly.entity_id
_entity_poly.type
_entity_poly.pdbx_seq_one_letter_code
_entity_poly.pdbx_strand_id
1 'polypeptide(L)'
;MPAHQIPATETRARESQALESRTLASLAEIANDNLAEPRRHEAAARVLNAAREVRGLVGEAAREAGQPVEAIAAGWDPRAVTALEFAETLPVPTLDGLLGDAPGWARAMRALIAAQEPGSAAA
;
A
#
# COMPACT_ATOMS: atom_id res chain seq x y z
N MET A 1 15.07 27.69 -32.04
CA MET A 1 14.42 27.34 -30.76
C MET A 1 14.12 25.84 -30.79
N PRO A 2 15.01 24.94 -30.33
CA PRO A 2 14.67 23.52 -30.25
C PRO A 2 13.81 23.29 -29.00
N ALA A 3 12.62 22.73 -29.19
CA ALA A 3 11.78 22.27 -28.10
C ALA A 3 12.47 21.09 -27.41
N HIS A 4 12.85 21.27 -26.14
CA HIS A 4 13.27 20.15 -25.28
C HIS A 4 12.08 19.21 -25.10
N GLN A 5 12.02 18.17 -25.94
CA GLN A 5 11.20 17.00 -25.67
C GLN A 5 11.85 16.26 -24.50
N ILE A 6 11.23 16.35 -23.33
CA ILE A 6 11.57 15.45 -22.22
C ILE A 6 11.20 14.04 -22.69
N PRO A 7 12.14 13.07 -22.67
CA PRO A 7 11.84 11.72 -23.10
C PRO A 7 10.77 11.11 -22.19
N ALA A 8 9.74 10.51 -22.77
CA ALA A 8 8.59 9.91 -22.06
C ALA A 8 9.00 8.87 -20.98
N THR A 9 10.22 8.36 -21.04
CA THR A 9 10.83 7.46 -20.06
C THR A 9 11.16 8.16 -18.73
N GLU A 10 11.63 9.42 -18.74
CA GLU A 10 11.90 10.17 -17.51
C GLU A 10 10.62 10.55 -16.77
N THR A 11 9.54 10.84 -17.51
CA THR A 11 8.22 11.12 -16.90
C THR A 11 7.68 9.89 -16.19
N ARG A 12 7.70 8.71 -16.83
CA ARG A 12 7.23 7.46 -16.23
C ARG A 12 8.07 7.06 -15.00
N ALA A 13 9.39 7.25 -15.04
CA ALA A 13 10.26 6.98 -13.90
C ALA A 13 9.93 7.88 -12.69
N ARG A 14 9.70 9.18 -12.92
CA ARG A 14 9.29 10.12 -11.87
C ARG A 14 7.91 9.81 -11.29
N GLU A 15 6.98 9.38 -12.13
CA GLU A 15 5.64 8.94 -11.70
C GLU A 15 5.71 7.69 -10.82
N SER A 16 6.52 6.70 -11.19
CA SER A 16 6.75 5.51 -10.37
C SER A 16 7.41 5.85 -9.03
N GLN A 17 8.42 6.73 -9.03
CA GLN A 17 9.08 7.19 -7.78
C GLN A 17 8.14 8.01 -6.89
N ALA A 18 7.28 8.84 -7.47
CA ALA A 18 6.27 9.60 -6.72
C ALA A 18 5.19 8.69 -6.12
N LEU A 19 4.79 7.63 -6.83
CA LEU A 19 3.89 6.60 -6.33
C LEU A 19 4.55 5.86 -5.16
N GLU A 20 5.77 5.38 -5.33
CA GLU A 20 6.53 4.68 -4.29
C GLU A 20 6.70 5.53 -3.04
N SER A 21 7.08 6.80 -3.20
CA SER A 21 7.24 7.75 -2.08
C SER A 21 5.92 7.97 -1.33
N ARG A 22 4.80 8.03 -2.05
CA ARG A 22 3.46 8.17 -1.46
C ARG A 22 3.05 6.90 -0.72
N THR A 23 3.26 5.74 -1.32
CA THR A 23 2.97 4.44 -0.70
C THR A 23 3.81 4.25 0.57
N LEU A 24 5.11 4.57 0.54
CA LEU A 24 5.98 4.54 1.72
C LEU A 24 5.51 5.48 2.83
N ALA A 25 5.04 6.69 2.49
CA ALA A 25 4.46 7.62 3.45
C ALA A 25 3.16 7.05 4.07
N SER A 26 2.26 6.49 3.26
CA SER A 26 1.03 5.85 3.77
C SER A 26 1.34 4.65 4.68
N LEU A 27 2.33 3.83 4.34
CA LEU A 27 2.77 2.73 5.20
C LEU A 27 3.42 3.23 6.49
N ALA A 28 4.12 4.37 6.45
CA ALA A 28 4.69 4.98 7.64
C ALA A 28 3.61 5.45 8.62
N GLU A 29 2.56 6.07 8.10
CA GLU A 29 1.39 6.45 8.89
C GLU A 29 0.72 5.21 9.48
N ILE A 30 0.45 4.16 8.69
CA ILE A 30 -0.17 2.91 9.20
C ILE A 30 0.71 2.23 10.27
N ALA A 31 2.04 2.29 10.13
CA ALA A 31 2.97 1.67 11.07
C ALA A 31 3.11 2.43 12.41
N ASN A 32 2.81 3.74 12.40
CA ASN A 32 2.96 4.64 13.56
C ASN A 32 1.61 4.97 14.22
N ASP A 33 0.52 4.99 13.45
CA ASP A 33 -0.78 5.43 13.93
C ASP A 33 -1.46 4.28 14.70
N ASN A 34 -1.82 4.57 15.95
CA ASN A 34 -2.71 3.71 16.72
C ASN A 34 -4.13 4.03 16.24
N LEU A 35 -4.51 3.48 15.07
CA LEU A 35 -5.71 3.78 14.29
C LEU A 35 -6.92 4.00 15.21
N ALA A 36 -7.15 5.27 15.56
CA ALA A 36 -8.06 5.61 16.64
C ALA A 36 -9.51 5.23 16.27
N GLU A 37 -10.21 4.71 17.28
CA GLU A 37 -11.53 4.10 17.21
C GLU A 37 -12.67 4.81 16.44
N PRO A 38 -12.70 6.15 16.23
CA PRO A 38 -13.85 6.77 15.56
C PRO A 38 -13.98 6.47 14.07
N ARG A 39 -12.97 5.89 13.40
CA ARG A 39 -12.98 5.71 11.93
C ARG A 39 -12.42 4.38 11.46
N ARG A 40 -12.78 3.28 12.12
CA ARG A 40 -12.28 1.93 11.80
C ARG A 40 -12.49 1.53 10.33
N HIS A 41 -13.62 1.87 9.72
CA HIS A 41 -13.87 1.58 8.29
C HIS A 41 -13.01 2.43 7.35
N GLU A 42 -12.80 3.72 7.64
CA GLU A 42 -11.89 4.56 6.83
C GLU A 42 -10.44 4.10 6.98
N ALA A 43 -10.03 3.69 8.18
CA ALA A 43 -8.72 3.13 8.44
C ALA A 43 -8.51 1.83 7.65
N ALA A 44 -9.49 0.92 7.69
CA ALA A 44 -9.48 -0.31 6.90
C ALA A 44 -9.41 -0.02 5.39
N ALA A 45 -10.20 0.95 4.89
CA ALA A 45 -10.17 1.37 3.50
C ALA A 45 -8.79 1.89 3.07
N ARG A 46 -8.08 2.63 3.95
CA ARG A 46 -6.71 3.07 3.67
C ARG A 46 -5.74 1.89 3.59
N VAL A 47 -5.84 0.93 4.52
CA VAL A 47 -5.02 -0.29 4.51
C VAL A 47 -5.26 -1.09 3.22
N LEU A 48 -6.52 -1.27 2.79
CA LEU A 48 -6.86 -1.97 1.55
C LEU A 48 -6.32 -1.29 0.30
N ASN A 49 -6.42 0.04 0.23
CA ASN A 49 -5.83 0.81 -0.87
C ASN A 49 -4.30 0.68 -0.88
N ALA A 50 -3.66 0.80 0.29
CA ALA A 50 -2.22 0.63 0.41
C ALA A 50 -1.77 -0.78 -0.01
N ALA A 51 -2.49 -1.83 0.39
CA ALA A 51 -2.19 -3.20 -0.03
C ALA A 51 -2.26 -3.39 -1.55
N ARG A 52 -3.24 -2.76 -2.21
CA ARG A 52 -3.35 -2.78 -3.66
C ARG A 52 -2.18 -2.05 -4.34
N GLU A 53 -1.80 -0.87 -3.85
CA GLU A 53 -0.66 -0.12 -4.38
C GLU A 53 0.64 -0.90 -4.23
N VAL A 54 0.86 -1.48 -3.05
CA VAL A 54 2.02 -2.32 -2.74
C VAL A 54 2.07 -3.54 -3.66
N ARG A 55 0.95 -4.23 -3.90
CA ARG A 55 0.90 -5.34 -4.87
C ARG A 55 1.31 -4.90 -6.29
N GLY A 56 1.00 -3.66 -6.66
CA GLY A 56 1.45 -3.06 -7.92
C GLY A 56 2.97 -2.78 -7.98
N LEU A 57 3.63 -2.63 -6.84
CA LEU A 57 5.07 -2.34 -6.72
C LEU A 57 5.90 -3.64 -6.55
N VAL A 58 5.57 -4.48 -5.58
CA VAL A 58 6.39 -5.65 -5.20
C VAL A 58 5.87 -7.00 -5.74
N GLY A 59 4.70 -7.03 -6.38
CA GLY A 59 4.14 -8.24 -7.00
C GLY A 59 3.90 -9.38 -6.01
N GLU A 60 4.33 -10.60 -6.34
CA GLU A 60 4.12 -11.79 -5.49
C GLU A 60 4.87 -11.75 -4.16
N ALA A 61 5.94 -10.93 -4.04
CA ALA A 61 6.67 -10.80 -2.77
C ALA A 61 5.80 -10.19 -1.64
N ALA A 62 4.80 -9.37 -1.98
CA ALA A 62 3.82 -8.88 -0.99
C ALA A 62 2.97 -10.02 -0.42
N ARG A 63 2.62 -11.00 -1.24
CA ARG A 63 1.68 -12.07 -0.90
C ARG A 63 2.20 -12.97 0.23
N GLU A 64 3.51 -13.21 0.26
CA GLU A 64 4.15 -14.06 1.26
C GLU A 64 4.33 -13.34 2.60
N ALA A 65 4.68 -12.06 2.59
CA ALA A 65 4.99 -11.29 3.81
C ALA A 65 3.76 -10.67 4.50
N GLY A 66 2.60 -10.64 3.83
CA GLY A 66 1.42 -9.91 4.29
C GLY A 66 0.12 -10.72 4.38
N GLN A 67 0.20 -12.04 4.54
CA GLN A 67 -0.91 -12.98 4.32
C GLN A 67 -2.31 -12.55 4.80
N PRO A 68 -2.54 -12.06 6.04
CA PRO A 68 -3.89 -11.70 6.46
C PRO A 68 -4.43 -10.46 5.73
N VAL A 69 -3.63 -9.40 5.63
CA VAL A 69 -4.01 -8.15 4.95
C VAL A 69 -4.17 -8.38 3.44
N GLU A 70 -3.25 -9.13 2.84
CA GLU A 70 -3.26 -9.45 1.40
C GLU A 70 -4.41 -10.39 1.01
N ALA A 71 -4.78 -11.33 1.87
CA ALA A 71 -5.93 -12.21 1.65
C ALA A 71 -7.25 -11.44 1.67
N ILE A 72 -7.42 -10.52 2.61
CA ILE A 72 -8.62 -9.66 2.69
C ILE A 72 -8.65 -8.71 1.49
N ALA A 73 -7.53 -8.07 1.15
CA ALA A 73 -7.43 -7.19 -0.01
C ALA A 73 -7.66 -7.92 -1.34
N ALA A 74 -7.32 -9.21 -1.45
CA ALA A 74 -7.59 -10.02 -2.63
C ALA A 74 -9.09 -10.30 -2.84
N GLY A 75 -9.91 -10.23 -1.80
CA GLY A 75 -11.36 -10.36 -1.89
C GLY A 75 -12.08 -9.09 -2.37
N TRP A 76 -11.38 -7.96 -2.43
CA TRP A 76 -11.93 -6.69 -2.88
C TRP A 76 -11.74 -6.49 -4.39
N ASP A 77 -12.85 -6.22 -5.11
CA ASP A 77 -12.79 -5.74 -6.50
C ASP A 77 -12.99 -4.20 -6.55
N PRO A 78 -11.94 -3.42 -6.86
CA PRO A 78 -12.02 -1.96 -6.94
C PRO A 78 -12.84 -1.45 -8.12
N ARG A 79 -13.26 -2.31 -9.06
CA ARG A 79 -14.17 -1.94 -10.16
C ARG A 79 -15.64 -2.10 -9.77
N ALA A 80 -15.93 -2.90 -8.75
CA ALA A 80 -17.29 -3.20 -8.30
C ALA A 80 -17.71 -2.30 -7.13
N VAL A 81 -16.82 -2.11 -6.15
CA VAL A 81 -17.09 -1.33 -4.93
C VAL A 81 -15.86 -0.53 -4.51
N THR A 82 -16.08 0.60 -3.83
CA THR A 82 -14.99 1.36 -3.20
C THR A 82 -14.40 0.60 -2.02
N ALA A 83 -13.17 0.95 -1.61
CA ALA A 83 -12.52 0.35 -0.45
C ALA A 83 -13.30 0.58 0.86
N LEU A 84 -14.01 1.71 0.95
CA LEU A 84 -14.84 2.04 2.11
C LEU A 84 -16.09 1.16 2.15
N GLU A 85 -16.83 1.07 1.05
CA GLU A 85 -18.00 0.18 0.95
C GLU A 85 -17.62 -1.29 1.21
N PHE A 86 -16.47 -1.73 0.69
CA PHE A 86 -15.96 -3.06 1.01
C PHE A 86 -15.66 -3.22 2.50
N ALA A 87 -14.97 -2.25 3.12
CA ALA A 87 -14.68 -2.29 4.55
C ALA A 87 -15.95 -2.31 5.42
N GLU A 88 -17.02 -1.61 5.01
CA GLU A 88 -18.33 -1.62 5.69
C GLU A 88 -19.04 -2.98 5.59
N THR A 89 -18.72 -3.79 4.57
CA THR A 89 -19.27 -5.15 4.43
C THR A 89 -18.50 -6.20 5.24
N LEU A 90 -17.33 -5.86 5.77
CA LEU A 90 -16.51 -6.80 6.54
C LEU A 90 -17.12 -7.06 7.92
N PRO A 91 -17.11 -8.31 8.40
CA PRO A 91 -17.44 -8.59 9.79
C PRO A 91 -16.52 -7.82 10.73
N VAL A 92 -17.07 -7.28 11.82
CA VAL A 92 -16.31 -6.60 12.89
C VAL A 92 -15.03 -7.36 13.32
N PRO A 93 -15.04 -8.68 13.58
CA PRO A 93 -13.80 -9.39 13.94
C PRO A 93 -12.76 -9.42 12.82
N THR A 94 -13.19 -9.42 11.55
CA THR A 94 -12.30 -9.34 10.40
C THR A 94 -11.70 -7.93 10.25
N LEU A 95 -12.52 -6.90 10.51
CA LEU A 95 -12.07 -5.51 10.53
C LEU A 95 -11.04 -5.28 11.65
N ASP A 96 -11.33 -5.75 12.86
CA ASP A 96 -10.42 -5.59 14.01
C ASP A 96 -9.12 -6.39 13.81
N GLY A 97 -9.19 -7.59 13.22
CA GLY A 97 -8.01 -8.36 12.83
C GLY A 97 -7.16 -7.64 11.78
N LEU A 98 -7.80 -7.11 10.72
CA LEU A 98 -7.12 -6.32 9.69
C LEU A 98 -6.39 -5.11 10.29
N LEU A 99 -7.04 -4.37 11.18
CA LEU A 99 -6.46 -3.18 11.82
C LEU A 99 -5.35 -3.55 12.82
N GLY A 100 -5.48 -4.68 13.52
CA GLY A 100 -4.45 -5.19 14.41
C GLY A 100 -3.19 -5.65 13.68
N ASP A 101 -3.35 -6.28 12.52
CA ASP A 101 -2.24 -6.78 11.69
C ASP A 101 -1.60 -5.66 10.83
N ALA A 102 -2.33 -4.58 10.56
CA ALA A 102 -1.91 -3.50 9.66
C ALA A 102 -0.54 -2.88 10.01
N PRO A 103 -0.20 -2.55 11.28
CA PRO A 103 1.11 -1.98 11.59
C PRO A 103 2.28 -2.93 11.33
N GLY A 104 2.10 -4.23 11.62
CA GLY A 104 3.12 -5.26 11.37
C GLY A 104 3.33 -5.47 9.88
N TRP A 105 2.22 -5.60 9.14
CA TRP A 105 2.22 -5.66 7.69
C TRP A 105 2.91 -4.45 7.06
N ALA A 106 2.58 -3.23 7.49
CA ALA A 106 3.13 -2.01 6.90
C ALA A 106 4.64 -1.91 7.07
N ARG A 107 5.19 -2.34 8.22
CA ARG A 107 6.64 -2.41 8.45
C ARG A 107 7.31 -3.43 7.51
N ALA A 108 6.70 -4.60 7.33
CA ALA A 108 7.21 -5.62 6.42
C ALA A 108 7.23 -5.12 4.97
N MET A 109 6.16 -4.48 4.51
CA MET A 109 6.08 -3.93 3.15
C MET A 109 7.08 -2.80 2.92
N ARG A 110 7.29 -1.91 3.90
CA ARG A 110 8.34 -0.87 3.81
C ARG A 110 9.73 -1.48 3.66
N ALA A 111 10.04 -2.53 4.41
CA ALA A 111 11.32 -3.23 4.32
C ALA A 111 11.50 -3.90 2.94
N LEU A 112 10.45 -4.49 2.39
CA LEU A 112 10.47 -5.10 1.05
C LEU A 112 10.65 -4.07 -0.07
N ILE A 113 9.93 -2.95 -0.02
CA ILE A 113 10.06 -1.86 -1.00
C ILE A 113 11.48 -1.27 -0.93
N ALA A 114 11.98 -0.98 0.28
CA ALA A 114 13.35 -0.49 0.46
C ALA A 114 14.42 -1.48 -0.04
N ALA A 115 14.15 -2.79 0.02
CA ALA A 115 15.04 -3.82 -0.52
C ALA A 115 14.97 -3.93 -2.06
N GLN A 116 13.94 -3.38 -2.71
CA GLN A 116 13.81 -3.37 -4.17
C GLN A 116 14.53 -2.22 -4.86
N GLU A 117 14.90 -1.13 -4.15
CA GLU A 117 15.73 -0.07 -4.73
C GLU A 117 17.14 -0.60 -5.04
N PRO A 118 17.52 -0.85 -6.32
CA PRO A 118 18.86 -1.26 -6.68
C PRO A 118 19.70 0.03 -6.78
N GLY A 119 20.09 0.60 -5.64
CA GLY A 119 20.75 1.91 -5.63
C GLY A 119 21.41 2.37 -4.33
N SER A 120 21.41 1.59 -3.25
CA SER A 120 22.04 1.97 -1.97
C SER A 120 23.19 1.04 -1.54
N ALA A 121 23.85 0.41 -2.52
CA ALA A 121 25.07 -0.38 -2.31
C ALA A 121 26.16 0.05 -3.30
N ALA A 122 26.43 1.35 -3.38
CA ALA A 122 27.63 1.90 -4.00
C ALA A 122 27.83 3.34 -3.53
N ALA A 123 28.39 3.51 -2.33
CA ALA A 123 29.02 4.74 -1.88
C ALA A 123 30.22 4.38 -1.00
#